data_AF-A0A6P0S391-F1
#
_entry.id   AF-A0A6P0S391-F1
#
_cell.length_a   1.000
_cell.length_b   1.000
_cell.length_c   1.000
_cell.angle_alpha   90.00
_cell.angle_beta   90.00
_cell.angle_gamma   90.00
#
_symmetry.space_group_name_H-M   'P 1'
#
loop_
_entity.id
_entity.type
_entity.pdbx_description
1 polymer ?
#
loop_
_entity_poly.entity_id
_entity_poly.type
_entity_poly.pdbx_seq_one_letter_code
_entity_poly.pdbx_strand_id
1 'polypeptide(L)'
;AIQHSYQVGTLRNHTDVTAYDIPTGLQFFECTLYENPDSDRQAYSTVVDGFKLAEVIKAENPWFYELLTTEYIPAGRKRLSVEEKLGEHESSARKYEWDAYRRNHVIELDENGDPYQIRYNHNTRIPLEVSFDKIHDLLAAYKRFSQLLQDPEYNAEFLLTPGKVLVVDNWRVLHGRTGIWNPDLQRILLGAYVEEETFRCRRRILLGDKTGMPDLWLMGCSDRALEILANRYYY
;
A
#
# COMPACT_ATOMS: atom_id res chain seq x y z
N ALA A 1 9.05 -16.39 8.11
CA ALA A 1 7.66 -16.83 8.29
C ALA A 1 6.95 -16.73 6.95
N ILE A 2 5.99 -17.62 6.65
CA ILE A 2 5.13 -17.48 5.46
C ILE A 2 4.38 -16.15 5.58
N GLN A 3 4.40 -15.32 4.54
CA GLN A 3 3.74 -14.01 4.53
C GLN A 3 2.23 -14.19 4.76
N HIS A 4 1.62 -13.38 5.64
CA HIS A 4 0.19 -13.49 6.00
C HIS A 4 -0.75 -13.42 4.79
N SER A 5 -0.33 -12.79 3.69
CA SER A 5 -1.10 -12.74 2.44
C SER A 5 -1.35 -14.13 1.82
N TYR A 6 -0.49 -15.13 2.06
CA TYR A 6 -0.62 -16.51 1.58
C TYR A 6 -1.36 -17.45 2.55
N GLN A 7 -1.86 -16.92 3.67
CA GLN A 7 -2.59 -17.71 4.67
C GLN A 7 -4.11 -17.54 4.53
N VAL A 8 -4.86 -18.49 5.09
CA VAL A 8 -6.31 -18.34 5.29
C VAL A 8 -6.60 -17.30 6.38
N GLY A 9 -7.85 -16.85 6.48
CA GLY A 9 -8.28 -15.79 7.40
C GLY A 9 -8.22 -14.38 6.81
N THR A 10 -8.58 -13.40 7.64
CA THR A 10 -8.71 -11.99 7.26
C THR A 10 -7.34 -11.35 7.04
N LEU A 11 -7.21 -10.63 5.93
CA LEU A 11 -6.07 -9.74 5.71
C LEU A 11 -6.56 -8.31 5.90
N ARG A 12 -6.17 -7.67 7.01
CA ARG A 12 -6.57 -6.28 7.30
C ARG A 12 -6.03 -5.32 6.25
N ASN A 13 -6.72 -4.21 6.06
CA ASN A 13 -6.31 -3.18 5.12
C ASN A 13 -4.89 -2.67 5.45
N HIS A 14 -4.01 -2.71 4.45
CA HIS A 14 -2.61 -2.31 4.54
C HIS A 14 -2.13 -1.76 3.19
N THR A 15 -0.98 -1.10 3.21
CA THR A 15 -0.15 -0.87 2.03
C THR A 15 0.96 -1.92 2.00
N ASP A 16 1.32 -2.39 0.81
CA ASP A 16 2.36 -3.40 0.65
C ASP A 16 3.76 -2.78 0.67
N VAL A 17 4.76 -3.63 0.94
CA VAL A 17 6.21 -3.32 0.89
C VAL A 17 6.65 -2.09 1.71
N THR A 18 5.96 -1.77 2.81
CA THR A 18 6.27 -0.62 3.69
C THR A 18 7.69 -0.62 4.26
N ALA A 19 8.27 -1.81 4.48
CA ALA A 19 9.62 -1.97 5.00
C ALA A 19 10.73 -1.61 4.00
N TYR A 20 10.41 -1.38 2.71
CA TYR A 20 11.39 -1.10 1.66
C TYR A 20 11.62 0.42 1.47
N ASP A 21 12.83 0.79 1.04
CA ASP A 21 13.25 2.17 0.76
C ASP A 21 12.53 2.81 -0.44
N ILE A 22 12.06 1.99 -1.37
CA ILE A 22 11.22 2.45 -2.48
C ILE A 22 10.04 1.49 -2.56
N PRO A 23 8.91 1.78 -1.91
CA PRO A 23 7.73 0.97 -2.05
C PRO A 23 7.14 1.16 -3.45
N THR A 24 6.48 0.13 -3.93
CA THR A 24 5.86 0.11 -5.24
C THR A 24 4.67 1.07 -5.28
N GLY A 25 4.56 1.81 -6.39
CA GLY A 25 3.51 2.83 -6.59
C GLY A 25 2.18 2.18 -6.94
N LEU A 26 2.14 1.43 -8.04
CA LEU A 26 0.95 0.70 -8.45
C LEU A 26 1.05 -0.79 -8.13
N GLN A 27 -0.07 -1.36 -7.71
CA GLN A 27 -0.24 -2.78 -7.49
C GLN A 27 -1.40 -3.33 -8.30
N PHE A 28 -1.18 -4.48 -8.91
CA PHE A 28 -2.14 -5.20 -9.74
C PHE A 28 -2.49 -6.52 -9.07
N PHE A 29 -3.79 -6.82 -9.01
CA PHE A 29 -4.31 -8.11 -8.57
C PHE A 29 -5.25 -8.64 -9.64
N GLU A 30 -4.82 -9.66 -10.39
CA GLU A 30 -5.70 -10.41 -11.27
C GLU A 30 -6.28 -11.60 -10.50
N CYS A 31 -7.61 -11.77 -10.53
CA CYS A 31 -8.21 -13.02 -10.08
C CYS A 31 -8.25 -14.01 -11.24
N THR A 32 -7.62 -15.17 -11.07
CA THR A 32 -7.62 -16.25 -12.06
C THR A 32 -8.54 -17.39 -11.67
N LEU A 33 -8.74 -17.61 -10.37
CA LEU A 33 -9.64 -18.62 -9.82
C LEU A 33 -10.36 -18.07 -8.59
N TYR A 34 -11.67 -18.32 -8.52
CA TYR A 34 -12.49 -18.14 -7.33
C TYR A 34 -13.64 -19.14 -7.37
N GLU A 35 -13.55 -20.17 -6.55
CA GLU A 35 -14.58 -21.19 -6.36
C GLU A 35 -14.98 -21.18 -4.88
N ASN A 36 -16.23 -20.82 -4.60
CA ASN A 36 -16.78 -20.78 -3.26
C ASN A 36 -18.07 -21.64 -3.20
N PRO A 37 -17.97 -22.92 -2.79
CA PRO A 37 -19.10 -23.85 -2.76
C PRO A 37 -20.29 -23.34 -1.93
N ASP A 38 -20.03 -22.64 -0.82
CA ASP A 38 -21.07 -22.18 0.09
C ASP A 38 -21.76 -20.90 -0.37
N SER A 39 -21.24 -20.25 -1.43
CA SER A 39 -21.73 -18.97 -1.95
C SER A 39 -21.86 -17.87 -0.88
N ASP A 40 -21.00 -17.92 0.15
CA ASP A 40 -20.96 -16.94 1.22
C ASP A 40 -19.95 -15.79 0.95
N ARG A 41 -19.88 -14.80 1.85
CA ARG A 41 -19.06 -13.58 1.66
C ARG A 41 -17.61 -13.76 2.15
N GLN A 42 -16.92 -14.78 1.65
CA GLN A 42 -15.50 -15.03 1.95
C GLN A 42 -14.57 -14.51 0.84
N ALA A 43 -13.37 -14.07 1.25
CA ALA A 43 -12.32 -13.55 0.36
C ALA A 43 -12.70 -12.31 -0.48
N TYR A 44 -13.70 -11.54 -0.04
CA TYR A 44 -14.06 -10.27 -0.66
C TYR A 44 -12.90 -9.29 -0.49
N SER A 45 -12.58 -8.56 -1.55
CA SER A 45 -11.53 -7.54 -1.51
C SER A 45 -12.06 -6.32 -0.77
N THR A 46 -11.21 -5.72 0.06
CA THR A 46 -11.51 -4.48 0.78
C THR A 46 -10.54 -3.41 0.36
N VAL A 47 -11.03 -2.17 0.17
CA VAL A 47 -10.19 -1.01 -0.17
C VAL A 47 -10.65 0.22 0.63
N VAL A 48 -9.69 1.02 1.08
CA VAL A 48 -9.91 2.24 1.86
C VAL A 48 -9.00 3.36 1.35
N ASP A 49 -9.56 4.56 1.16
CA ASP A 49 -8.79 5.76 0.81
C ASP A 49 -8.05 6.29 2.05
N GLY A 50 -6.74 6.07 2.12
CA GLY A 50 -5.94 6.48 3.26
C GLY A 50 -5.74 7.99 3.37
N PHE A 51 -5.82 8.74 2.26
CA PHE A 51 -5.79 10.21 2.30
C PHE A 51 -7.08 10.75 2.92
N LYS A 52 -8.22 10.13 2.60
CA LYS A 52 -9.47 10.49 3.26
C LYS A 52 -9.40 10.24 4.77
N LEU A 53 -8.81 9.12 5.20
CA LEU A 53 -8.62 8.86 6.62
C LEU A 53 -7.66 9.85 7.30
N ALA A 54 -6.64 10.31 6.59
CA ALA A 54 -5.74 11.36 7.08
C ALA A 54 -6.51 12.66 7.37
N GLU A 55 -7.42 13.08 6.49
CA GLU A 55 -8.31 14.23 6.72
C GLU A 55 -9.21 14.01 7.95
N VAL A 56 -9.80 12.83 8.07
CA VAL A 56 -10.71 12.48 9.18
C VAL A 56 -9.96 12.56 10.51
N ILE A 57 -8.78 11.94 10.63
CA ILE A 57 -8.00 12.04 11.87
C ILE A 57 -7.58 13.48 12.15
N LYS A 58 -7.17 14.24 11.13
CA LYS A 58 -6.81 15.66 11.29
C LYS A 58 -7.96 16.48 11.88
N ALA A 59 -9.19 16.22 11.45
CA ALA A 59 -10.37 16.90 11.96
C ALA A 59 -10.81 16.39 13.35
N GLU A 60 -10.73 15.08 13.60
CA GLU A 60 -11.12 14.46 14.86
C GLU A 60 -10.15 14.77 16.01
N ASN A 61 -8.85 14.66 15.75
CA ASN A 61 -7.80 14.83 16.73
C ASN A 61 -6.49 15.28 16.06
N PRO A 62 -6.22 16.59 16.02
CA PRO A 62 -5.00 17.15 15.42
C PRO A 62 -3.71 16.61 16.01
N TRP A 63 -3.69 16.27 17.32
CA TRP A 63 -2.51 15.69 17.96
C TRP A 63 -2.22 14.27 17.46
N PHE A 64 -3.25 13.47 17.21
CA PHE A 64 -3.07 12.15 16.59
C PHE A 64 -2.56 12.27 15.16
N TYR A 65 -3.07 13.24 14.40
CA TYR A 65 -2.54 13.51 13.06
C TYR A 65 -1.07 13.90 13.11
N GLU A 66 -0.70 14.82 14.00
CA GLU A 66 0.70 15.23 14.20
C GLU A 66 1.58 14.01 14.47
N LEU A 67 1.25 13.21 15.48
CA LEU A 67 1.99 11.98 15.81
C LEU A 67 2.14 11.02 14.63
N LEU A 68 1.09 10.81 13.83
CA LEU A 68 1.11 9.92 12.67
C LEU A 68 1.94 10.46 11.49
N THR A 69 2.20 11.77 11.48
CA THR A 69 3.01 12.47 10.46
C THR A 69 4.45 12.78 10.90
N THR A 70 4.74 12.77 12.21
CA THR A 70 6.06 13.19 12.73
C THR A 70 6.81 12.11 13.49
N GLU A 71 6.12 11.11 14.06
CA GLU A 71 6.77 10.03 14.78
C GLU A 71 7.04 8.84 13.84
N TYR A 72 8.27 8.33 13.91
CA TYR A 72 8.66 7.18 13.12
C TYR A 72 7.99 5.89 13.62
N ILE A 73 7.39 5.16 12.70
CA ILE A 73 6.92 3.79 12.86
C ILE A 73 7.87 2.86 12.10
N PRO A 74 8.75 2.13 12.80
CA PRO A 74 9.65 1.20 12.15
C PRO A 74 8.88 0.02 11.53
N ALA A 75 9.23 -0.33 10.30
CA ALA A 75 8.78 -1.51 9.58
C ALA A 75 9.97 -2.40 9.24
N GLY A 76 9.84 -3.69 9.51
CA GLY A 76 10.87 -4.69 9.25
C GLY A 76 10.29 -5.91 8.56
N ARG A 77 11.06 -6.49 7.63
CA ARG A 77 10.75 -7.77 7.00
C ARG A 77 11.94 -8.71 7.16
N LYS A 78 11.65 -9.97 7.49
CA LYS A 78 12.65 -11.04 7.56
C LYS A 78 12.16 -12.29 6.82
N ARG A 79 12.95 -12.78 5.87
CA ARG A 79 12.70 -13.92 4.97
C ARG A 79 12.99 -15.29 5.60
N LEU A 80 13.36 -15.31 6.88
CA LEU A 80 13.87 -16.45 7.67
C LEU A 80 13.23 -17.84 7.58
N SER A 81 12.04 -18.04 7.00
CA SER A 81 11.42 -19.38 7.01
C SER A 81 11.73 -20.23 5.79
N VAL A 82 12.51 -19.72 4.83
CA VAL A 82 13.00 -20.51 3.71
C VAL A 82 14.50 -20.64 3.90
N GLU A 83 14.98 -21.85 4.16
CA GLU A 83 16.39 -22.16 4.08
C GLU A 83 16.83 -21.90 2.63
N GLU A 84 17.62 -20.85 2.41
CA GLU A 84 18.18 -20.59 1.09
C GLU A 84 19.26 -21.66 0.85
N LYS A 85 18.94 -22.65 0.00
CA LYS A 85 19.95 -23.61 -0.46
C LYS A 85 20.95 -22.88 -1.34
N LEU A 86 22.03 -22.39 -0.74
CA LEU A 86 23.16 -21.82 -1.47
C LEU A 86 23.80 -22.92 -2.32
N GLY A 87 24.06 -22.63 -3.59
CA GLY A 87 24.86 -23.53 -4.44
C GLY A 87 26.30 -23.64 -3.91
N GLU A 88 27.00 -24.73 -4.22
CA GLU A 88 28.38 -25.02 -3.76
C GLU A 88 29.41 -23.91 -4.10
N HIS A 89 29.05 -22.95 -4.95
CA HIS A 89 29.88 -21.84 -5.40
C HIS A 89 29.38 -20.45 -5.00
N GLU A 90 28.28 -20.34 -4.24
CA GLU A 90 27.80 -19.05 -3.74
C GLU A 90 28.50 -18.69 -2.42
N SER A 91 29.21 -17.55 -2.42
CA SER A 91 29.97 -17.09 -1.26
C SER A 91 29.06 -16.70 -0.10
N SER A 92 29.56 -16.93 1.12
CA SER A 92 28.90 -16.71 2.42
C SER A 92 28.53 -15.25 2.75
N ALA A 93 28.62 -14.33 1.78
CA ALA A 93 28.33 -12.90 1.96
C ALA A 93 26.84 -12.60 2.20
N ARG A 94 25.91 -13.53 1.91
CA ARG A 94 24.47 -13.39 2.19
C ARG A 94 24.07 -13.60 3.66
N LYS A 95 25.04 -13.69 4.59
CA LYS A 95 24.77 -13.98 6.02
C LYS A 95 24.37 -12.77 6.88
N TYR A 96 24.16 -11.58 6.30
CA TYR A 96 23.86 -10.35 7.06
C TYR A 96 22.53 -9.66 6.66
N GLU A 97 21.48 -10.41 6.36
CA GLU A 97 20.25 -9.80 5.82
C GLU A 97 19.15 -9.68 6.90
N TRP A 98 19.02 -8.47 7.48
CA TRP A 98 17.69 -7.97 7.84
C TRP A 98 17.04 -7.56 6.51
N ASP A 99 16.17 -8.41 5.95
CA ASP A 99 15.81 -8.34 4.52
C ASP A 99 15.14 -7.02 4.08
N ALA A 100 14.59 -6.24 5.01
CA ALA A 100 14.38 -4.79 4.85
C ALA A 100 14.08 -4.18 6.22
N TYR A 101 14.60 -2.98 6.50
CA TYR A 101 14.24 -2.16 7.64
C TYR A 101 14.06 -0.73 7.17
N ARG A 102 12.95 -0.10 7.57
CA ARG A 102 12.72 1.30 7.32
C ARG A 102 12.01 1.95 8.50
N ARG A 103 12.38 3.20 8.76
CA ARG A 103 11.59 4.12 9.56
C ARG A 103 10.78 5.00 8.64
N ASN A 104 9.48 5.05 8.86
CA ASN A 104 8.56 5.85 8.07
C ASN A 104 7.47 6.43 8.98
N HIS A 105 6.81 7.48 8.52
CA HIS A 105 5.58 7.97 9.15
C HIS A 105 4.40 7.13 8.64
N VAL A 106 3.27 7.11 9.36
CA VAL A 106 2.06 6.46 8.83
C VAL A 106 1.51 7.28 7.66
N ILE A 107 1.57 8.60 7.80
CA ILE A 107 1.17 9.58 6.80
C ILE A 107 2.41 10.39 6.45
N GLU A 108 3.02 10.11 5.30
CA GLU A 108 4.12 10.90 4.75
C GLU A 108 3.54 12.13 4.04
N LEU A 109 4.16 13.29 4.27
CA LEU A 109 3.73 14.56 3.69
C LEU A 109 4.69 15.00 2.58
N ASP A 110 4.17 15.72 1.59
CA ASP A 110 4.99 16.42 0.59
C ASP A 110 5.56 17.74 1.14
N GLU A 111 6.25 18.48 0.27
CA GLU A 111 6.82 19.80 0.57
C GLU A 111 5.79 20.88 0.93
N ASN A 112 4.51 20.67 0.59
CA ASN A 112 3.41 21.57 0.92
C ASN A 112 2.71 21.18 2.22
N GLY A 113 3.07 20.04 2.82
CA GLY A 113 2.42 19.50 4.01
C GLY A 113 1.14 18.70 3.70
N ASP A 114 0.92 18.34 2.44
CA ASP A 114 -0.22 17.52 2.02
C ASP A 114 0.15 16.02 2.07
N PRO A 115 -0.79 15.11 2.40
CA PRO A 115 -0.54 13.68 2.35
C PRO A 115 -0.09 13.23 0.95
N TYR A 116 1.12 12.67 0.91
CA TYR A 116 1.74 12.16 -0.32
C TYR A 116 1.73 10.64 -0.36
N GLN A 117 1.86 9.99 0.80
CA GLN A 117 1.92 8.55 0.88
C GLN A 117 1.46 8.04 2.25
N ILE A 118 0.70 6.96 2.24
CA ILE A 118 0.34 6.19 3.42
C ILE A 118 1.25 4.98 3.51
N ARG A 119 1.83 4.75 4.68
CA ARG A 119 2.65 3.56 4.97
C ARG A 119 2.13 2.88 6.21
N TYR A 120 1.24 1.93 6.00
CA TYR A 120 0.61 1.23 7.09
C TYR A 120 0.54 -0.26 6.79
N ASN A 121 1.29 -1.05 7.55
CA ASN A 121 1.15 -2.50 7.54
C ASN A 121 1.44 -3.03 8.94
N HIS A 122 0.39 -3.53 9.58
CA HIS A 122 0.48 -4.05 10.94
C HIS A 122 1.42 -5.26 11.04
N ASN A 123 1.51 -6.08 9.98
CA ASN A 123 2.28 -7.33 9.98
C ASN A 123 3.79 -7.10 9.84
N THR A 124 4.21 -5.92 9.38
CA THR A 124 5.63 -5.56 9.25
C THR A 124 6.07 -4.58 10.32
N ARG A 125 5.17 -4.06 11.17
CA ARG A 125 5.54 -3.16 12.26
C ARG A 125 6.39 -3.90 13.28
N ILE A 126 7.51 -3.30 13.65
CA ILE A 126 8.41 -3.82 14.69
C ILE A 126 8.35 -2.88 15.92
N PRO A 127 9.10 -3.12 17.01
CA PRO A 127 9.07 -2.26 18.19
C PRO A 127 9.27 -0.77 17.85
N LEU A 128 8.52 0.10 18.54
CA LEU A 128 8.55 1.54 18.31
C LEU A 128 9.78 2.18 18.96
N GLU A 129 10.37 3.15 18.27
CA GLU A 129 11.48 3.97 18.75
C GLU A 129 10.96 5.39 19.05
N VAL A 130 10.14 5.53 20.10
CA VAL A 130 9.49 6.79 20.48
C VAL A 130 9.77 7.11 21.95
N SER A 131 9.75 8.39 22.31
CA SER A 131 9.94 8.85 23.68
C SER A 131 8.82 8.36 24.60
N PHE A 132 9.14 8.16 25.88
CA PHE A 132 8.22 7.59 26.87
C PHE A 132 6.95 8.43 27.07
N ASP A 133 7.07 9.76 26.96
CA ASP A 133 5.96 10.70 27.06
C ASP A 133 4.98 10.60 25.88
N LYS A 134 5.43 10.16 24.71
CA LYS A 134 4.60 10.07 23.49
C LYS A 134 4.09 8.67 23.17
N ILE A 135 4.69 7.61 23.72
CA ILE A 135 4.40 6.22 23.32
C ILE A 135 2.92 5.85 23.46
N HIS A 136 2.27 6.30 24.54
CA HIS A 136 0.87 6.01 24.79
C HIS A 136 -0.05 6.68 23.77
N ASP A 137 0.20 7.97 23.48
CA ASP A 137 -0.57 8.73 22.51
C ASP A 137 -0.33 8.23 21.09
N LEU A 138 0.91 7.87 20.74
CA LEU A 138 1.24 7.30 19.43
C LEU A 138 0.52 5.96 19.21
N LEU A 139 0.50 5.09 20.23
CA LEU A 139 -0.26 3.84 20.16
C LEU A 139 -1.77 4.08 20.07
N ALA A 140 -2.30 5.11 20.74
CA ALA A 140 -3.70 5.49 20.64
C ALA A 140 -4.05 6.03 19.24
N ALA A 141 -3.20 6.87 18.66
CA ALA A 141 -3.32 7.40 17.31
C ALA A 141 -3.27 6.27 16.26
N TYR A 142 -2.28 5.38 16.38
CA TYR A 142 -2.13 4.21 15.51
C TYR A 142 -3.35 3.28 15.61
N LYS A 143 -3.86 3.04 16.82
CA LYS A 143 -5.08 2.26 17.04
C LYS A 143 -6.30 2.94 16.41
N ARG A 144 -6.46 4.26 16.54
CA ARG A 144 -7.56 5.00 15.93
C ARG A 144 -7.53 4.89 14.40
N PHE A 145 -6.36 5.06 13.79
CA PHE A 145 -6.18 4.85 12.35
C PHE A 145 -6.56 3.41 11.94
N SER A 146 -6.11 2.40 12.71
CA SER A 146 -6.50 1.01 12.49
C SER A 146 -8.00 0.75 12.61
N GLN A 147 -8.72 1.48 13.46
CA GLN A 147 -10.17 1.35 13.61
C GLN A 147 -10.90 1.94 12.40
N LEU A 148 -10.48 3.12 11.94
CA LEU A 148 -11.04 3.76 10.74
C LEU A 148 -10.87 2.88 9.49
N LEU A 149 -9.74 2.16 9.37
CA LEU A 149 -9.51 1.20 8.29
C LEU A 149 -10.49 0.02 8.26
N GLN A 150 -11.22 -0.22 9.34
CA GLN A 150 -12.21 -1.30 9.46
C GLN A 150 -13.63 -0.77 9.52
N ASP A 151 -13.80 0.55 9.51
CA ASP A 151 -15.11 1.19 9.56
C ASP A 151 -15.82 0.99 8.21
N PRO A 152 -17.05 0.41 8.21
CA PRO A 152 -17.83 0.24 6.99
C PRO A 152 -18.12 1.54 6.24
N GLU A 153 -18.08 2.70 6.91
CA GLU A 153 -18.27 4.01 6.27
C GLU A 153 -17.15 4.32 5.25
N TYR A 154 -15.92 3.90 5.55
CA TYR A 154 -14.75 4.19 4.72
C TYR A 154 -14.25 2.98 3.91
N ASN A 155 -14.82 1.80 4.14
CA ASN A 155 -14.33 0.54 3.60
C ASN A 155 -15.25 -0.01 2.50
N ALA A 156 -14.77 0.09 1.26
CA ALA A 156 -15.46 -0.50 0.12
C ALA A 156 -15.11 -1.99 0.01
N GLU A 157 -16.13 -2.84 0.04
CA GLU A 157 -15.99 -4.29 -0.06
C GLU A 157 -16.64 -4.81 -1.34
N PHE A 158 -15.92 -5.63 -2.11
CA PHE A 158 -16.42 -6.22 -3.35
C PHE A 158 -15.76 -7.56 -3.68
N LEU A 159 -16.44 -8.40 -4.45
CA LEU A 159 -15.86 -9.63 -4.97
C LEU A 159 -15.07 -9.36 -6.25
N LEU A 160 -13.78 -9.69 -6.25
CA LEU A 160 -12.96 -9.70 -7.45
C LEU A 160 -13.13 -11.05 -8.15
N THR A 161 -13.88 -11.09 -9.25
CA THR A 161 -14.20 -12.33 -9.97
C THR A 161 -13.10 -12.73 -10.96
N PRO A 162 -13.01 -14.01 -11.36
CA PRO A 162 -12.04 -14.47 -12.35
C PRO A 162 -12.04 -13.65 -13.65
N GLY A 163 -10.85 -13.38 -14.20
CA GLY A 163 -10.64 -12.55 -15.39
C GLY A 163 -10.73 -11.04 -15.15
N LYS A 164 -10.89 -10.59 -13.90
CA LYS A 164 -10.85 -9.17 -13.53
C LYS A 164 -9.53 -8.82 -12.87
N VAL A 165 -9.09 -7.58 -13.10
CA VAL A 165 -7.89 -6.99 -12.50
C VAL A 165 -8.28 -5.80 -11.65
N LEU A 166 -7.87 -5.81 -10.39
CA LEU A 166 -7.87 -4.65 -9.52
C LEU A 166 -6.51 -3.96 -9.63
N VAL A 167 -6.53 -2.66 -9.91
CA VAL A 167 -5.33 -1.80 -9.89
C VAL A 167 -5.47 -0.82 -8.74
N VAL A 168 -4.45 -0.77 -7.89
CA VAL A 168 -4.42 0.01 -6.66
C VAL A 168 -3.23 0.96 -6.70
N ASP A 169 -3.47 2.23 -6.39
CA ASP A 169 -2.41 3.13 -5.95
C ASP A 169 -2.00 2.74 -4.53
N ASN A 170 -0.93 1.96 -4.41
CA ASN A 170 -0.44 1.41 -3.16
C ASN A 170 0.15 2.48 -2.22
N TRP A 171 0.32 3.72 -2.69
CA TRP A 171 0.72 4.84 -1.84
C TRP A 171 -0.46 5.56 -1.20
N ARG A 172 -1.69 5.36 -1.71
CA ARG A 172 -2.89 6.01 -1.19
C ARG A 172 -3.89 5.02 -0.61
N VAL A 173 -4.17 3.96 -1.34
CA VAL A 173 -5.28 3.06 -1.08
C VAL A 173 -4.78 1.85 -0.30
N LEU A 174 -5.26 1.71 0.93
CA LEU A 174 -5.02 0.50 1.71
C LEU A 174 -5.98 -0.57 1.23
N HIS A 175 -5.49 -1.81 1.17
CA HIS A 175 -6.26 -2.92 0.65
C HIS A 175 -6.11 -4.17 1.52
N GLY A 176 -7.09 -5.04 1.43
CA GLY A 176 -7.18 -6.24 2.26
C GLY A 176 -8.18 -7.23 1.69
N ARG A 177 -8.57 -8.20 2.52
CA ARG A 177 -9.66 -9.11 2.21
C ARG A 177 -10.41 -9.55 3.46
N THR A 178 -11.71 -9.81 3.30
CA THR A 178 -12.46 -10.61 4.26
C THR A 178 -11.84 -12.00 4.37
N GLY A 179 -12.03 -12.65 5.51
CA GLY A 179 -11.31 -13.87 5.76
C GLY A 179 -11.84 -15.07 4.98
N ILE A 180 -10.97 -16.06 4.92
CA ILE A 180 -11.19 -17.36 4.30
C ILE A 180 -11.15 -18.39 5.42
N TRP A 181 -12.22 -19.13 5.60
CA TRP A 181 -12.39 -20.12 6.66
C TRP A 181 -12.93 -21.45 6.11
N ASN A 182 -13.63 -21.45 4.98
CA ASN A 182 -13.98 -22.69 4.29
C ASN A 182 -12.71 -23.29 3.64
N PRO A 183 -12.28 -24.51 4.02
CA PRO A 183 -11.11 -25.17 3.44
C PRO A 183 -11.28 -25.57 1.97
N ASP A 184 -12.51 -25.69 1.49
CA ASP A 184 -12.84 -26.03 0.10
C ASP A 184 -12.92 -24.80 -0.81
N LEU A 185 -12.84 -23.58 -0.25
CA LEU A 185 -12.78 -22.35 -1.04
C LEU A 185 -11.43 -22.26 -1.75
N GLN A 186 -11.46 -22.23 -3.08
CA GLN A 186 -10.26 -22.07 -3.90
C GLN A 186 -10.18 -20.66 -4.45
N ARG A 187 -9.03 -20.01 -4.25
CA ARG A 187 -8.78 -18.66 -4.76
C ARG A 187 -7.34 -18.49 -5.19
N ILE A 188 -7.15 -18.01 -6.42
CA ILE A 188 -5.83 -17.68 -6.96
C ILE A 188 -5.86 -16.24 -7.44
N LEU A 189 -4.93 -15.45 -6.91
CA LEU A 189 -4.60 -14.12 -7.42
C LEU A 189 -3.19 -14.12 -7.98
N LEU A 190 -3.01 -13.45 -9.12
CA LEU A 190 -1.71 -13.04 -9.62
C LEU A 190 -1.47 -11.59 -9.23
N GLY A 191 -0.38 -11.36 -8.50
CA GLY A 191 0.03 -10.04 -8.05
C GLY A 191 1.19 -9.51 -8.88
N ALA A 192 1.14 -8.24 -9.27
CA ALA A 192 2.27 -7.54 -9.90
C ALA A 192 2.40 -6.13 -9.35
N TYR A 193 3.60 -5.58 -9.44
CA TYR A 193 3.87 -4.20 -9.05
C TYR A 193 4.47 -3.43 -10.21
N VAL A 194 4.16 -2.14 -10.27
CA VAL A 194 4.78 -1.19 -11.18
C VAL A 194 5.30 -0.02 -10.37
N GLU A 195 6.54 0.37 -10.65
CA GLU A 195 7.15 1.54 -10.03
C GLU A 195 6.41 2.82 -10.43
N GLU A 196 6.32 3.76 -9.50
CA GLU A 196 5.62 5.03 -9.73
C GLU A 196 6.19 5.79 -10.93
N GLU A 197 7.52 5.81 -11.10
CA GLU A 197 8.17 6.48 -12.23
C GLU A 197 7.77 5.85 -13.57
N THR A 198 7.71 4.52 -13.64
CA THR A 198 7.28 3.81 -14.86
C THR A 198 5.85 4.19 -15.23
N PHE A 199 4.94 4.24 -14.25
CA PHE A 199 3.57 4.69 -14.46
C PHE A 199 3.50 6.14 -14.93
N ARG A 200 4.19 7.06 -14.25
CA ARG A 200 4.22 8.48 -14.61
C ARG A 200 4.76 8.70 -16.01
N CYS A 201 5.86 8.05 -16.38
CA CYS A 201 6.43 8.12 -17.71
C CYS A 201 5.41 7.66 -18.78
N ARG A 202 4.75 6.52 -18.58
CA ARG A 202 3.74 6.03 -19.54
C ARG A 202 2.55 6.99 -19.65
N ARG A 203 2.09 7.52 -18.52
CA ARG A 203 1.00 8.50 -18.48
C ARG A 203 1.35 9.77 -19.23
N ARG A 204 2.58 10.29 -19.09
CA ARG A 204 3.07 11.48 -19.80
C ARG A 204 3.03 11.28 -21.31
N ILE A 205 3.56 10.16 -21.80
CA ILE A 205 3.54 9.80 -23.24
C ILE A 205 2.10 9.76 -23.74
N LEU A 206 1.20 9.05 -23.04
CA LEU A 206 -0.19 8.94 -23.45
C LEU A 206 -0.95 10.27 -23.45
N LEU A 207 -0.65 11.17 -22.50
CA LEU A 207 -1.20 12.52 -22.51
C LEU A 207 -0.67 13.34 -23.70
N GLY A 208 0.62 13.22 -24.00
CA GLY A 208 1.23 13.83 -25.17
C GLY A 208 0.57 13.39 -26.46
N ASP A 209 0.50 12.08 -26.69
CA ASP A 209 -0.15 11.47 -27.86
C ASP A 209 -1.60 11.93 -28.01
N LYS A 210 -2.33 12.00 -26.89
CA LYS A 210 -3.74 12.38 -26.85
C LYS A 210 -3.98 13.87 -27.17
N THR A 211 -3.04 14.74 -26.84
CA THR A 211 -3.21 16.20 -26.89
C THR A 211 -2.38 16.86 -27.99
N GLY A 212 -1.49 16.12 -28.66
CA GLY A 212 -0.54 16.65 -29.64
C GLY A 212 0.52 17.55 -29.01
N MET A 213 0.77 17.42 -27.70
CA MET A 213 1.76 18.26 -27.02
C MET A 213 3.18 17.95 -27.47
N PRO A 214 4.01 18.99 -27.71
CA PRO A 214 5.44 18.82 -27.89
C PRO A 214 6.13 18.17 -26.67
N ASP A 215 7.15 17.34 -26.93
CA ASP A 215 7.96 16.64 -25.92
C ASP A 215 8.52 17.56 -24.82
N LEU A 216 8.82 18.82 -25.15
CA LEU A 216 9.31 19.80 -24.18
C LEU A 216 8.35 19.96 -22.99
N TRP A 217 7.03 19.93 -23.22
CA TRP A 217 6.03 20.04 -22.16
C TRP A 217 5.89 18.72 -21.39
N LEU A 218 6.16 17.58 -22.04
CA LEU A 218 6.16 16.27 -21.39
C LEU A 218 7.34 16.09 -20.43
N MET A 219 8.47 16.77 -20.68
CA MET A 219 9.65 16.73 -19.82
C MET A 219 9.71 17.86 -18.80
N GLY A 220 9.28 19.07 -19.17
CA GLY A 220 9.49 20.29 -18.36
C GLY A 220 8.39 20.60 -17.33
N CYS A 221 7.27 19.90 -17.34
CA CYS A 221 6.15 20.16 -16.43
C CYS A 221 6.10 19.21 -15.24
N SER A 222 5.66 19.72 -14.08
CA SER A 222 5.16 18.88 -12.99
C SER A 222 3.92 18.09 -13.45
N ASP A 223 3.59 16.98 -12.77
CA ASP A 223 2.42 16.16 -13.15
C ASP A 223 1.11 16.97 -13.12
N ARG A 224 1.01 17.91 -12.18
CA ARG A 224 -0.13 18.83 -12.07
C ARG A 224 -0.18 19.85 -13.21
N ALA A 225 0.95 20.46 -13.56
CA ALA A 225 1.01 21.39 -14.68
C ALA A 225 0.68 20.68 -16.00
N LEU A 226 1.19 19.46 -16.18
CA LEU A 226 0.90 18.64 -17.34
C LEU A 226 -0.59 18.31 -17.47
N GLU A 227 -1.27 17.95 -16.38
CA GLU A 227 -2.74 17.75 -16.40
C GLU A 227 -3.50 18.99 -16.85
N ILE A 228 -3.15 20.15 -16.27
CA ILE A 228 -3.80 21.42 -16.59
C ILE A 228 -3.62 21.74 -18.06
N LEU A 229 -2.39 21.60 -18.57
CA LEU A 229 -2.11 21.80 -19.99
C LEU A 229 -2.89 20.77 -20.83
N ALA A 230 -2.88 19.48 -20.47
CA ALA A 230 -3.50 18.43 -21.28
C ALA A 230 -4.99 18.66 -21.46
N ASN A 231 -5.67 19.15 -20.41
CA ASN A 231 -7.08 19.51 -20.47
C ASN A 231 -7.34 20.77 -21.33
N ARG A 232 -6.37 21.68 -21.49
CA ARG A 232 -6.50 22.85 -22.36
C ARG A 232 -6.35 22.53 -23.84
N TYR A 233 -5.44 21.61 -24.18
CA TYR A 233 -5.22 21.15 -25.56
C TYR A 233 -6.29 20.19 -26.07
N TYR A 234 -7.24 19.78 -25.22
CA TYR A 234 -8.33 18.87 -25.58
C TYR A 234 -9.56 19.60 -26.19
N TYR A 235 -9.49 20.92 -26.37
CA TYR A 235 -10.47 21.76 -27.07
C TYR A 235 -9.88 22.27 -28.40
#